data_AF-A0A931XSV3-F1
#
_entry.id   AF-A0A931XSV3-F1
#
_cell.length_a   1.000
_cell.length_b   1.000
_cell.length_c   1.000
_cell.angle_alpha   90.00
_cell.angle_beta   90.00
_cell.angle_gamma   90.00
#
_symmetry.space_group_name_H-M   'P 1'
#
loop_
_entity.id
_entity.type
_entity.pdbx_description
1 polymer ?
#
loop_
_entity_poly.entity_id
_entity_poly.type
_entity_poly.pdbx_seq_one_letter_code
_entity_poly.pdbx_strand_id
1 'polypeptide(L)'
;MLKASDVEGHAARARSGEEAASAPGPVEFVQGSPADLEDVLTIERLSFAAPWSPQFFLQELADRHSYLFLARLPGELRPVGFICFWLLGPDVHILNIAIHPGFRRRGIGRGLLDFALEYGRARGARQALLEVRRSNDPAIALYEHLGFRLTRVRRAYYMPEQEDALEMRLEF
;
A
#
# COMPACT_ATOMS: atom_id res chain seq x y z
N MET A 1 46.82 31.75 52.18
CA MET A 1 46.25 31.58 53.54
C MET A 1 44.98 30.77 53.41
N LEU A 2 44.78 29.73 54.23
CA LEU A 2 43.66 28.80 54.11
C LEU A 2 42.35 29.37 54.67
N LYS A 3 41.20 28.94 54.13
CA LYS A 3 40.26 28.04 54.83
C LYS A 3 39.24 27.41 53.87
N ALA A 4 38.75 26.23 54.25
CA ALA A 4 37.75 25.44 53.56
C ALA A 4 36.36 25.57 54.23
N SER A 5 35.44 24.68 53.84
CA SER A 5 34.08 24.39 54.35
C SER A 5 32.89 25.08 53.67
N ASP A 6 31.80 24.38 53.30
CA ASP A 6 31.65 22.90 53.19
C ASP A 6 30.54 22.42 52.21
N VAL A 7 30.70 21.16 51.80
CA VAL A 7 29.74 20.09 51.41
C VAL A 7 28.23 20.43 51.35
N GLU A 8 27.58 20.12 50.22
CA GLU A 8 26.44 19.18 50.12
C GLU A 8 26.06 18.86 48.66
N GLY A 9 25.60 17.64 48.39
CA GLY A 9 25.29 17.16 47.04
C GLY A 9 23.79 17.19 46.72
N HIS A 10 23.44 17.37 45.44
CA HIS A 10 22.11 16.97 44.97
C HIS A 10 22.07 16.54 43.50
N ALA A 11 21.48 15.35 43.31
CA ALA A 11 20.78 14.86 42.13
C ALA A 11 21.33 15.21 40.73
N ALA A 12 21.85 14.18 40.06
CA ALA A 12 21.87 14.14 38.61
C ALA A 12 20.46 14.43 38.05
N ARG A 13 20.32 15.52 37.28
CA ARG A 13 19.18 15.71 36.38
C ARG A 13 19.63 15.33 34.98
N ALA A 14 19.47 14.05 34.66
CA ALA A 14 19.33 13.65 33.27
C ALA A 14 18.20 14.49 32.68
N ARG A 15 18.53 15.38 31.75
CA ARG A 15 17.50 16.00 30.91
C ARG A 15 17.06 14.92 29.95
N SER A 16 15.95 14.28 30.30
CA SER A 16 15.16 13.45 29.40
C SER A 16 14.91 14.29 28.15
N GLY A 17 15.67 14.00 27.10
CA GLY A 17 15.32 14.41 25.75
C GLY A 17 14.12 13.57 25.36
N GLU A 18 12.94 13.96 25.82
CA GLU A 18 11.69 13.49 25.27
C GLU A 18 11.62 14.10 23.87
N GLU A 19 12.21 13.38 22.90
CA GLU A 19 12.12 13.69 21.49
C GLU A 19 10.62 13.72 21.16
N ALA A 20 10.09 14.94 21.11
CA ALA A 20 8.72 15.19 20.70
C ALA A 20 8.58 14.57 19.31
N ALA A 21 7.88 13.43 19.25
CA ALA A 21 7.71 12.67 18.04
C ALA A 21 7.10 13.62 16.99
N SER A 22 7.92 14.02 16.03
CA SER A 22 7.47 14.83 14.89
C SER A 22 6.27 14.13 14.30
N ALA A 23 5.23 14.90 13.93
CA ALA A 23 4.12 14.36 13.18
C ALA A 23 4.69 13.50 12.03
N PRO A 24 4.23 12.24 11.85
CA PRO A 24 4.78 11.38 10.82
C PRO A 24 4.61 12.08 9.48
N GLY A 25 5.71 12.20 8.74
CA GLY A 25 5.73 12.88 7.45
C GLY A 25 4.84 12.18 6.41
N PRO A 26 4.77 12.74 5.18
CA PRO A 26 3.91 12.18 4.14
C PRO A 26 4.24 10.72 3.84
N VAL A 27 3.23 9.97 3.39
CA VAL A 27 3.44 8.63 2.82
C VAL A 27 4.28 8.75 1.56
N GLU A 28 5.33 7.96 1.46
CA GLU A 28 6.16 7.86 0.26
C GLU A 28 5.74 6.64 -0.56
N PHE A 29 5.63 6.81 -1.88
CA PHE A 29 5.37 5.72 -2.83
C PHE A 29 6.65 5.41 -3.61
N VAL A 30 7.25 4.26 -3.32
CA VAL A 30 8.54 3.83 -3.88
C VAL A 30 8.38 2.57 -4.72
N GLN A 31 9.19 2.43 -5.77
CA GLN A 31 9.16 1.22 -6.59
C GLN A 31 9.66 0.02 -5.78
N GLY A 32 8.88 -1.06 -5.77
CA GLY A 32 9.23 -2.31 -5.09
C GLY A 32 10.24 -3.14 -5.88
N SER A 33 10.98 -3.98 -5.16
CA SER A 33 12.02 -4.86 -5.69
C SER A 33 11.89 -6.29 -5.17
N PRO A 34 12.63 -7.27 -5.71
CA PRO A 34 12.72 -8.61 -5.14
C PRO A 34 13.20 -8.65 -3.67
N ALA A 35 13.89 -7.62 -3.18
CA ALA A 35 14.31 -7.53 -1.78
C ALA A 35 13.14 -7.21 -0.83
N ASP A 36 12.06 -6.57 -1.32
CA ASP A 36 10.87 -6.24 -0.52
C ASP A 36 9.86 -7.40 -0.45
N LEU A 37 10.13 -8.53 -1.11
CA LEU A 37 9.18 -9.64 -1.30
C LEU A 37 8.64 -10.21 0.02
N GLU A 38 9.47 -10.32 1.06
CA GLU A 38 9.03 -10.84 2.38
C GLU A 38 8.00 -9.91 3.05
N ASP A 39 8.19 -8.59 2.94
CA ASP A 39 7.28 -7.60 3.50
C ASP A 39 5.97 -7.56 2.72
N VAL A 40 6.04 -7.57 1.38
CA VAL A 40 4.87 -7.63 0.49
C VAL A 40 4.04 -8.88 0.77
N LEU A 41 4.68 -10.05 0.86
CA LEU A 41 4.01 -11.31 1.21
C LEU A 41 3.41 -11.30 2.62
N THR A 42 3.98 -10.53 3.54
CA THR A 42 3.44 -10.37 4.90
C THR A 42 2.15 -9.53 4.87
N ILE A 43 2.15 -8.42 4.13
CA ILE A 43 0.95 -7.60 3.91
C ILE A 43 -0.15 -8.41 3.19
N GLU A 44 0.23 -9.17 2.16
CA GLU A 44 -0.65 -10.04 1.37
C GLU A 44 -1.40 -11.06 2.26
N ARG A 45 -0.66 -11.88 3.02
CA ARG A 45 -1.23 -12.90 3.92
C ARG A 45 -2.12 -12.31 5.02
N LEU A 46 -1.87 -11.07 5.44
CA LEU A 46 -2.70 -10.33 6.40
C LEU A 46 -3.91 -9.63 5.76
N SER A 47 -4.06 -9.70 4.44
CA SER A 47 -5.09 -8.98 3.68
C SER A 47 -6.07 -9.88 2.95
N PHE A 48 -5.66 -11.07 2.52
CA PHE A 48 -6.51 -11.97 1.73
C PHE A 48 -6.56 -13.39 2.29
N ALA A 49 -7.75 -14.01 2.24
CA ALA A 49 -7.96 -15.41 2.60
C ALA A 49 -7.33 -16.38 1.58
N ALA A 50 -7.23 -15.95 0.31
CA ALA A 50 -6.56 -16.66 -0.77
C ALA A 50 -5.41 -15.78 -1.31
N PRO A 51 -4.27 -15.71 -0.58
CA PRO A 51 -3.15 -14.85 -0.95
C PRO A 51 -2.43 -15.33 -2.20
N TRP A 52 -1.88 -14.40 -2.97
CA TRP A 52 -0.93 -14.64 -4.05
C TRP A 52 0.31 -15.39 -3.53
N SER A 53 0.81 -16.30 -4.35
CA SER A 53 2.03 -17.05 -4.07
C SER A 53 3.28 -16.17 -4.24
N PRO A 54 4.40 -16.51 -3.57
CA PRO A 54 5.70 -15.87 -3.83
C PRO A 54 6.09 -15.90 -5.32
N GLN A 55 5.70 -16.96 -6.02
CA GLN A 55 5.99 -17.14 -7.44
C GLN A 55 5.25 -16.12 -8.31
N PHE A 56 3.98 -15.79 -8.01
CA PHE A 56 3.26 -14.74 -8.73
C PHE A 56 3.95 -13.38 -8.57
N PHE A 57 4.30 -12.95 -7.35
CA PHE A 57 5.02 -11.69 -7.15
C PHE A 57 6.39 -11.67 -7.85
N LEU A 58 7.11 -12.79 -7.91
CA LEU A 58 8.37 -12.89 -8.64
C LEU A 58 8.20 -12.84 -10.16
N GLN A 59 7.08 -13.35 -10.70
CA GLN A 59 6.72 -13.20 -12.11
C GLN A 59 6.39 -11.74 -12.43
N GLU A 60 5.59 -11.09 -11.60
CA GLU A 60 5.25 -9.67 -11.75
C GLU A 60 6.50 -8.77 -11.68
N LEU A 61 7.39 -9.00 -10.70
CA LEU A 61 8.66 -8.27 -10.59
C LEU A 61 9.62 -8.49 -11.78
N ALA A 62 9.37 -9.50 -12.63
CA ALA A 62 10.14 -9.78 -13.84
C ALA A 62 9.45 -9.32 -15.14
N ASP A 63 8.15 -8.98 -15.12
CA ASP A 63 7.45 -8.48 -16.30
C ASP A 63 7.67 -6.97 -16.46
N ARG A 64 8.21 -6.58 -17.62
CA ARG A 64 8.48 -5.19 -17.99
C ARG A 64 7.24 -4.28 -18.07
N HIS A 65 6.03 -4.86 -18.16
CA HIS A 65 4.77 -4.12 -18.18
C HIS A 65 4.16 -4.00 -16.77
N SER A 66 4.71 -4.71 -15.78
CA SER A 66 4.23 -4.73 -14.41
C SER A 66 5.00 -3.76 -13.51
N TYR A 67 4.26 -3.18 -12.58
CA TYR A 67 4.73 -2.17 -11.65
C TYR A 67 4.23 -2.52 -10.26
N LEU A 68 5.18 -2.84 -9.37
CA LEU A 68 4.94 -2.95 -7.94
C LEU A 68 5.42 -1.64 -7.27
N PHE A 69 4.51 -0.97 -6.55
CA PHE A 69 4.83 0.19 -5.73
C PHE A 69 4.45 -0.06 -4.28
N LEU A 70 5.26 0.47 -3.36
CA LEU A 70 5.16 0.28 -1.92
C LEU A 70 4.85 1.61 -1.24
N ALA A 71 3.96 1.60 -0.25
CA ALA A 71 3.73 2.71 0.65
C ALA A 71 4.66 2.60 1.86
N ARG A 72 5.55 3.57 2.06
CA ARG A 72 6.39 3.69 3.27
C ARG A 72 5.95 4.91 4.09
N LEU A 73 6.00 4.77 5.41
CA LEU A 73 5.66 5.83 6.36
C LEU A 73 6.92 6.22 7.15
N PRO A 74 7.18 7.51 7.42
CA PRO A 74 8.26 7.92 8.30
C PRO A 74 8.12 7.30 9.70
N GLY A 75 9.22 6.71 10.19
CA GLY A 75 9.25 5.94 11.44
C GLY A 75 9.00 4.43 11.28
N GLU A 76 8.45 3.97 10.15
CA GLU A 76 8.23 2.55 9.88
C GLU A 76 9.42 1.95 9.10
N LEU A 77 9.99 0.86 9.61
CA LEU A 77 11.12 0.16 8.95
C LEU A 77 10.70 -0.60 7.68
N ARG A 78 9.45 -1.07 7.66
CA ARG A 78 8.85 -1.91 6.61
C ARG A 78 7.75 -1.14 5.88
N PRO A 79 7.46 -1.44 4.60
CA PRO A 79 6.32 -0.85 3.91
C PRO A 79 5.01 -1.24 4.62
N VAL A 80 4.02 -0.35 4.56
CA VAL A 80 2.71 -0.51 5.22
C VAL A 80 1.58 -0.84 4.23
N GLY A 81 1.91 -0.89 2.93
CA GLY A 81 1.00 -1.29 1.87
C GLY A 81 1.72 -1.39 0.53
N PHE A 82 1.07 -1.98 -0.46
CA PHE A 82 1.56 -2.06 -1.83
C PHE A 82 0.42 -2.01 -2.86
N ILE A 83 0.77 -1.71 -4.10
CA ILE A 83 -0.08 -1.86 -5.28
C ILE A 83 0.73 -2.49 -6.41
N CYS A 84 0.14 -3.48 -7.09
CA CYS A 84 0.68 -4.14 -8.27
C CYS A 84 -0.29 -3.90 -9.44
N PHE A 85 0.23 -3.37 -10.55
CA PHE A 85 -0.56 -3.07 -11.74
C PHE A 85 0.23 -3.25 -13.03
N TRP A 86 -0.45 -3.60 -14.11
CA TRP A 86 0.11 -3.54 -15.47
C TRP A 86 -0.18 -2.22 -16.16
N LEU A 87 0.72 -1.79 -17.04
CA LEU A 87 0.44 -0.81 -18.10
C LEU A 87 0.48 -1.51 -19.47
N LEU A 88 -0.68 -1.68 -20.09
CA LEU A 88 -0.83 -2.35 -21.39
C LEU A 88 -1.50 -1.40 -22.39
N GLY A 89 -0.69 -0.75 -23.22
CA GLY A 89 -1.18 0.24 -24.19
C GLY A 89 -1.90 1.40 -23.49
N PRO A 90 -3.21 1.63 -23.74
CA PRO A 90 -3.97 2.68 -23.07
C PRO A 90 -4.50 2.30 -21.67
N ASP A 91 -4.21 1.10 -21.16
CA ASP A 91 -4.92 0.54 -20.01
C ASP A 91 -4.01 0.36 -18.78
N VAL A 92 -4.46 0.83 -17.62
CA VAL A 92 -3.92 0.48 -16.30
C VAL A 92 -4.74 -0.70 -15.74
N HIS A 93 -4.15 -1.87 -15.54
CA HIS A 93 -4.83 -3.00 -14.90
C HIS A 93 -4.37 -3.12 -13.45
N ILE A 94 -5.21 -2.77 -12.47
CA ILE A 94 -4.90 -2.96 -11.05
C ILE A 94 -5.12 -4.44 -10.72
N LEU A 95 -4.04 -5.15 -10.41
CA LEU A 95 -4.06 -6.60 -10.19
C LEU A 95 -4.21 -6.96 -8.72
N ASN A 96 -3.49 -6.24 -7.85
CA ASN A 96 -3.51 -6.45 -6.41
C ASN A 96 -3.20 -5.13 -5.68
N ILE A 97 -3.92 -4.85 -4.59
CA ILE A 97 -3.66 -3.74 -3.69
C ILE A 97 -3.98 -4.16 -2.26
N ALA A 98 -3.03 -3.96 -1.35
CA ALA A 98 -3.21 -4.28 0.05
C ALA A 98 -2.54 -3.27 0.97
N ILE A 99 -3.20 -2.98 2.09
CA ILE A 99 -2.68 -2.17 3.20
C ILE A 99 -2.63 -3.07 4.43
N HIS A 100 -1.50 -3.06 5.15
CA HIS A 100 -1.32 -3.78 6.40
C HIS A 100 -2.44 -3.40 7.40
N PRO A 101 -3.10 -4.37 8.09
CA PRO A 101 -4.30 -4.12 8.89
C PRO A 101 -4.21 -2.92 9.84
N GLY A 102 -3.09 -2.75 10.55
CA GLY A 102 -2.87 -1.65 11.50
C GLY A 102 -2.85 -0.25 10.88
N PHE A 103 -2.67 -0.12 9.56
CA PHE A 103 -2.57 1.16 8.85
C PHE A 103 -3.77 1.43 7.91
N ARG A 104 -4.78 0.54 7.90
CA ARG A 104 -6.02 0.72 7.12
C ARG A 104 -6.82 1.93 7.61
N ARG A 105 -7.70 2.43 6.73
CA ARG A 105 -8.57 3.62 6.95
C ARG A 105 -7.83 4.96 7.17
N ARG A 106 -6.51 5.01 6.93
CA ARG A 106 -5.68 6.24 7.00
C ARG A 106 -5.41 6.89 5.62
N GLY A 107 -6.26 6.64 4.62
CA GLY A 107 -6.10 7.18 3.25
C GLY A 107 -5.04 6.48 2.36
N ILE A 108 -4.12 5.69 2.92
CA ILE A 108 -2.99 5.07 2.19
C ILE A 108 -3.41 4.29 0.93
N GLY A 109 -4.46 3.48 1.01
CA GLY A 109 -4.96 2.72 -0.15
C GLY A 109 -5.55 3.60 -1.25
N ARG A 110 -6.13 4.76 -0.90
CA ARG A 110 -6.55 5.78 -1.87
C ARG A 110 -5.33 6.40 -2.55
N GLY A 111 -4.31 6.78 -1.78
CA GLY A 111 -3.08 7.36 -2.31
C GLY A 111 -2.30 6.43 -3.24
N LEU A 112 -2.23 5.12 -2.96
CA LEU A 112 -1.63 4.13 -3.87
C LEU A 112 -2.41 4.02 -5.19
N LEU A 113 -3.75 4.08 -5.16
CA LEU A 113 -4.57 4.08 -6.37
C LEU A 113 -4.38 5.37 -7.16
N ASP A 114 -4.51 6.54 -6.51
CA ASP A 114 -4.27 7.85 -7.14
C ASP A 114 -2.89 7.87 -7.84
N PHE A 115 -1.85 7.43 -7.12
CA PHE A 115 -0.49 7.32 -7.65
C PHE A 115 -0.41 6.42 -8.89
N ALA A 116 -0.99 5.21 -8.87
CA ALA A 116 -0.96 4.31 -10.02
C ALA A 116 -1.74 4.86 -11.23
N LEU A 117 -2.86 5.53 -10.99
CA LEU A 117 -3.66 6.19 -12.02
C LEU A 117 -2.90 7.37 -12.65
N GLU A 118 -2.25 8.21 -11.84
CA GLU A 118 -1.39 9.29 -12.31
C GLU A 118 -0.15 8.76 -13.05
N TYR A 119 0.49 7.70 -12.54
CA TYR A 119 1.63 7.04 -13.17
C TYR A 119 1.29 6.48 -14.56
N GLY A 120 0.08 5.92 -14.72
CA GLY A 120 -0.46 5.47 -16.00
C GLY A 120 -0.82 6.63 -16.94
N ARG A 121 -1.55 7.66 -16.44
CA ARG A 121 -1.88 8.87 -17.22
C ARG A 121 -0.64 9.55 -17.80
N ALA A 122 0.41 9.70 -16.99
CA ALA A 122 1.70 10.25 -17.40
C ALA A 122 2.41 9.43 -18.51
N ARG A 123 1.98 8.19 -18.75
CA ARG A 123 2.47 7.27 -19.79
C ARG A 123 1.47 7.08 -20.95
N GLY A 124 0.41 7.88 -21.00
CA GLY A 124 -0.57 7.87 -22.09
C GLY A 124 -1.69 6.84 -21.93
N ALA A 125 -1.84 6.23 -20.74
CA ALA A 125 -3.05 5.50 -20.42
C ALA A 125 -4.28 6.42 -20.45
N ARG A 126 -5.43 5.87 -20.79
CA ARG A 126 -6.74 6.55 -20.95
C ARG A 126 -7.83 5.97 -20.06
N GLN A 127 -7.57 4.81 -19.46
CA GLN A 127 -8.49 4.14 -18.55
C GLN A 127 -7.75 3.24 -17.57
N ALA A 128 -8.44 2.90 -16.49
CA ALA A 128 -8.04 1.87 -15.55
C ALA A 128 -9.13 0.80 -15.40
N LEU A 129 -8.72 -0.44 -15.21
CA LEU A 129 -9.56 -1.61 -15.02
C LEU A 129 -9.13 -2.33 -13.74
N LEU A 130 -10.09 -2.97 -13.07
CA LEU A 130 -9.84 -3.88 -11.96
C LEU A 130 -10.96 -4.93 -11.84
N GLU A 131 -10.64 -6.04 -11.17
CA GLU A 131 -11.61 -6.98 -10.65
C GLU A 131 -11.60 -6.95 -9.12
N VAL A 132 -12.79 -6.95 -8.52
CA VAL A 132 -12.96 -7.02 -7.06
C VAL A 132 -13.99 -8.09 -6.68
N ARG A 133 -13.70 -8.84 -5.61
CA ARG A 133 -14.64 -9.80 -4.98
C ARG A 133 -15.94 -9.08 -4.63
N ARG A 134 -17.08 -9.68 -5.01
CA ARG A 134 -18.41 -9.10 -4.80
C ARG A 134 -18.74 -8.82 -3.33
N SER A 135 -18.13 -9.54 -2.39
CA SER A 135 -18.26 -9.34 -0.94
C SER A 135 -17.36 -8.24 -0.36
N ASN A 136 -16.47 -7.63 -1.14
CA ASN A 136 -15.47 -6.68 -0.65
C ASN A 136 -15.99 -5.23 -0.69
N ASP A 137 -17.10 -4.97 0.02
CA ASP A 137 -17.73 -3.65 0.12
C ASP A 137 -16.74 -2.51 0.45
N PRO A 138 -15.73 -2.68 1.35
CA PRO A 138 -14.77 -1.62 1.66
C PRO A 138 -13.88 -1.22 0.47
N ALA A 139 -13.57 -2.16 -0.44
CA ALA A 139 -12.81 -1.88 -1.65
C ALA A 139 -13.70 -1.32 -2.75
N ILE A 140 -14.91 -1.89 -2.94
CA ILE A 140 -15.91 -1.39 -3.90
C ILE A 140 -16.20 0.10 -3.64
N ALA A 141 -16.52 0.47 -2.39
CA ALA A 141 -16.78 1.85 -2.01
C ALA A 141 -15.57 2.79 -2.19
N LEU A 142 -14.33 2.28 -2.09
CA LEU A 142 -13.13 3.05 -2.40
C LEU A 142 -12.99 3.30 -3.90
N TYR A 143 -13.24 2.28 -4.73
CA TYR A 143 -13.18 2.39 -6.19
C TYR A 143 -14.29 3.32 -6.73
N GLU A 144 -15.53 3.17 -6.24
CA GLU A 144 -16.64 4.07 -6.59
C GLU A 144 -16.35 5.53 -6.22
N HIS A 145 -15.75 5.77 -5.05
CA HIS A 145 -15.33 7.11 -4.63
C HIS A 145 -14.22 7.71 -5.52
N LEU A 146 -13.39 6.87 -6.14
CA LEU A 146 -12.40 7.28 -7.15
C LEU A 146 -12.98 7.36 -8.57
N GLY A 147 -14.29 7.18 -8.74
CA GLY A 147 -14.99 7.30 -10.01
C GLY A 147 -15.03 6.04 -10.87
N PHE A 148 -14.52 4.90 -10.37
CA PHE A 148 -14.71 3.62 -11.07
C PHE A 148 -16.19 3.24 -11.10
N ARG A 149 -16.62 2.64 -12.21
CA ARG A 149 -17.99 2.18 -12.43
C ARG A 149 -17.98 0.69 -12.76
N LEU A 150 -18.96 -0.05 -12.24
CA LEU A 150 -19.21 -1.43 -12.62
C LEU A 150 -19.47 -1.54 -14.13
N THR A 151 -18.65 -2.30 -14.85
CA THR A 151 -18.85 -2.60 -16.28
C THR A 151 -19.43 -3.99 -16.50
N ARG A 152 -19.03 -4.98 -15.69
CA ARG A 152 -19.40 -6.38 -15.89
C ARG A 152 -19.35 -7.16 -14.57
N VAL A 153 -20.21 -8.18 -14.46
CA VAL A 153 -20.08 -9.22 -13.43
C VAL A 153 -19.47 -10.47 -14.07
N ARG A 154 -18.33 -10.92 -13.56
CA ARG A 154 -17.68 -12.18 -13.95
C ARG A 154 -18.12 -13.26 -12.96
N ARG A 155 -19.05 -14.12 -13.37
CA ARG A 155 -19.65 -15.13 -12.49
C ARG A 155 -18.64 -16.20 -12.09
N ALA A 156 -18.65 -16.58 -10.80
CA ALA A 156 -17.77 -17.61 -10.23
C ALA A 156 -16.29 -17.44 -10.65
N TYR A 157 -15.78 -16.21 -10.58
CA TYR A 157 -14.41 -15.90 -10.99
C TYR A 157 -13.38 -16.32 -9.94
N TYR A 158 -13.66 -16.04 -8.66
CA TYR A 158 -12.75 -16.40 -7.58
C TYR A 158 -13.04 -17.82 -7.09
N MET A 159 -12.03 -18.67 -7.20
CA MET A 159 -12.04 -20.07 -6.79
C MET A 159 -11.17 -20.26 -5.53
N PRO A 160 -11.49 -21.23 -4.66
CA PRO A 160 -12.55 -22.25 -4.77
C PRO A 160 -13.96 -21.77 -4.39
N GLU A 161 -14.14 -20.54 -3.88
CA GLU A 161 -15.43 -20.09 -3.33
C GLU A 161 -16.55 -19.93 -4.36
N GLN A 162 -16.23 -19.97 -5.67
CA GLN A 162 -17.15 -19.66 -6.77
C GLN A 162 -17.77 -18.25 -6.63
N GLU A 163 -17.00 -17.31 -6.09
CA GLU A 163 -17.47 -15.94 -5.88
C GLU A 163 -17.41 -15.13 -7.19
N ASP A 164 -18.47 -14.34 -7.43
CA ASP A 164 -18.49 -13.36 -8.51
C ASP A 164 -17.38 -12.30 -8.33
N ALA A 165 -16.78 -11.87 -9.43
CA ALA A 165 -16.04 -10.62 -9.48
C ALA A 165 -16.87 -9.52 -10.13
N LEU A 166 -16.72 -8.31 -9.61
CA LEU A 166 -17.15 -7.08 -10.23
C LEU A 166 -15.96 -6.52 -11.02
N GLU A 167 -16.08 -6.48 -12.34
CA GLU A 167 -15.17 -5.75 -13.22
C GLU A 167 -15.57 -4.28 -13.16
N MET A 168 -14.63 -3.41 -12.81
CA MET A 168 -14.86 -1.97 -12.70
C MET A 168 -13.87 -1.19 -13.57
N ARG A 169 -14.34 -0.09 -14.16
CA ARG A 169 -13.57 0.78 -15.07
C ARG A 169 -13.64 2.24 -14.65
N LEU A 170 -12.52 2.94 -14.78
CA LEU A 170 -12.41 4.40 -14.72
C LEU A 170 -11.84 4.88 -16.06
N GLU A 171 -12.47 5.86 -16.69
CA GLU A 171 -11.95 6.57 -17.86
C GLU A 171 -11.33 7.91 -17.42
N PHE A 172 -10.37 8.43 -18.19
CA PHE A 172 -9.56 9.61 -17.84
C PHE A 172 -9.92 10.87 -18.65
#